data_AF-A0A1C4X2T1-F1
#
_entry.id   AF-A0A1C4X2T1-F1
#
_cell.length_a   1.000
_cell.length_b   1.000
_cell.length_c   1.000
_cell.angle_alpha   90.00
_cell.angle_beta   90.00
_cell.angle_gamma   90.00
#
_symmetry.space_group_name_H-M   'P 1'
#
loop_
_entity.id
_entity.type
_entity.pdbx_description
1 polymer ?
#
loop_
_entity_poly.entity_id
_entity_poly.type
_entity_poly.pdbx_seq_one_letter_code
_entity_poly.pdbx_strand_id
1 'polypeptide(L)'
;MEVIIQVSMPSEPAAAADTAFSDVRAVLAGLGLPLEPLHPGSTDPTLSTYFHVWAADPETAHRVVSAVRDLPSVRTAYVKPPAAPA
;
A
#
# COMPACT_ATOMS: atom_id res chain seq x y z
N MET A 1 2.35 4.25 13.15
CA MET A 1 2.15 2.83 12.80
C MET A 1 2.35 2.67 11.31
N GLU A 2 2.99 1.58 10.89
CA GLU A 2 3.30 1.32 9.49
C GLU A 2 2.25 0.37 8.90
N VAL A 3 1.61 0.76 7.80
CA VAL A 3 0.70 -0.08 7.03
C VAL A 3 1.42 -0.51 5.77
N ILE A 4 1.46 -1.82 5.50
CA ILE A 4 2.05 -2.39 4.30
C ILE A 4 0.94 -2.74 3.33
N ILE A 5 1.08 -2.30 2.09
CA ILE A 5 0.13 -2.53 0.99
C ILE A 5 0.90 -3.18 -0.16
N GLN A 6 0.40 -4.31 -0.63
CA GLN A 6 0.84 -4.92 -1.87
C GLN A 6 -0.23 -4.77 -2.93
N VAL A 7 0.13 -4.15 -4.06
CA VAL A 7 -0.76 -4.10 -5.23
C VAL A 7 -0.56 -5.34 -6.09
N SER A 8 -1.63 -5.82 -6.72
CA SER A 8 -1.52 -6.84 -7.74
C SER A 8 -0.86 -6.20 -8.97
N MET A 9 0.25 -6.77 -9.45
CA MET A 9 0.64 -6.47 -10.83
C MET A 9 -0.44 -7.06 -11.73
N PRO A 10 -1.02 -6.29 -12.66
CA PRO A 10 -1.73 -6.89 -13.76
C PRO A 10 -0.71 -7.70 -14.56
N SER A 11 -1.07 -8.91 -14.96
CA SER A 11 -0.23 -9.79 -15.78
C SER A 11 0.05 -9.23 -17.19
N GLU A 12 -0.46 -8.03 -17.54
CA GLU A 12 -0.41 -7.37 -18.86
C GLU A 12 -0.31 -5.82 -18.69
N PRO A 13 0.17 -5.05 -19.69
CA PRO A 13 1.30 -4.14 -19.62
C PRO A 13 1.18 -2.99 -18.60
N ALA A 14 2.33 -2.37 -18.28
CA ALA A 14 2.58 -1.30 -17.31
C ALA A 14 1.49 -0.21 -17.11
N ALA A 15 0.63 0.05 -18.09
CA ALA A 15 -0.51 0.97 -17.98
C ALA A 15 -1.58 0.52 -16.95
N ALA A 16 -1.80 -0.78 -16.79
CA ALA A 16 -2.76 -1.27 -15.80
C ALA A 16 -2.17 -1.21 -14.37
N ALA A 17 -0.84 -1.34 -14.24
CA ALA A 17 -0.14 -1.16 -12.95
C ALA A 17 -0.21 0.31 -12.50
N ASP A 18 -0.10 1.25 -13.44
CA ASP A 18 -0.26 2.69 -13.21
C ASP A 18 -1.69 3.05 -12.75
N THR A 19 -2.71 2.41 -13.34
CA THR A 19 -4.11 2.57 -12.93
C THR A 19 -4.37 1.97 -11.54
N ALA A 20 -3.85 0.76 -11.29
CA ALA A 20 -3.99 0.06 -10.02
C ALA A 20 -3.36 0.85 -8.86
N PHE A 21 -2.19 1.42 -9.11
CA PHE A 21 -1.50 2.30 -8.19
C PHE A 21 -2.25 3.64 -7.99
N SER A 22 -2.83 4.19 -9.06
CA SER A 22 -3.56 5.46 -9.01
C SER A 22 -4.80 5.40 -8.10
N ASP A 23 -5.52 4.28 -8.07
CA ASP A 23 -6.72 4.12 -7.24
C ASP A 23 -6.38 4.11 -5.74
N VAL A 24 -5.37 3.31 -5.36
CA VAL A 24 -4.84 3.29 -3.98
C VAL A 24 -4.32 4.67 -3.58
N ARG A 25 -3.59 5.35 -4.47
CA ARG A 25 -3.08 6.70 -4.22
C ARG A 25 -4.21 7.71 -4.04
N ALA A 26 -5.31 7.61 -4.80
CA ALA A 26 -6.47 8.48 -4.68
C ALA A 26 -7.18 8.31 -3.33
N VAL A 27 -7.40 7.07 -2.90
CA VAL A 27 -7.98 6.76 -1.58
C VAL A 27 -7.13 7.34 -0.46
N LEU A 28 -5.81 7.14 -0.52
CA LEU A 28 -4.89 7.64 0.51
C LEU A 28 -4.73 9.15 0.49
N ALA A 29 -4.75 9.78 -0.68
CA ALA A 29 -4.77 11.23 -0.81
C ALA A 29 -6.03 11.84 -0.17
N GLY A 30 -7.18 11.18 -0.29
CA GLY A 30 -8.42 11.58 0.41
C GLY A 30 -8.31 11.49 1.94
N LEU A 31 -7.40 10.65 2.45
CA LEU A 31 -7.09 10.54 3.88
C LEU A 31 -5.92 11.45 4.31
N GLY A 32 -5.32 12.19 3.37
CA GLY A 32 -4.14 13.03 3.64
C GLY A 32 -2.87 12.22 3.95
N LEU A 33 -2.80 10.97 3.52
CA LEU A 33 -1.70 10.06 3.82
C LEU A 33 -0.82 9.82 2.58
N PRO A 34 0.51 10.02 2.69
CA PRO A 34 1.41 9.73 1.60
C PRO A 34 1.58 8.21 1.43
N LEU A 35 1.52 7.75 0.18
CA LEU A 35 1.88 6.39 -0.22
C LEU A 35 3.33 6.39 -0.70
N GLU A 36 4.19 5.59 -0.07
CA GLU A 36 5.60 5.53 -0.40
C GLU A 36 6.00 4.09 -0.80
N PRO A 37 6.91 3.92 -1.77
CA PRO A 37 7.43 2.60 -2.10
C PRO A 37 8.22 2.04 -0.93
N LEU A 38 7.92 0.80 -0.53
CA LEU A 38 8.67 0.10 0.51
C LEU A 38 10.10 -0.23 0.05
N HIS A 39 10.28 -0.45 -1.26
CA HIS A 39 11.55 -0.75 -1.90
C HIS A 39 11.86 0.22 -3.04
N PRO A 40 12.26 1.48 -2.74
CA PRO A 40 12.61 2.46 -3.76
C PRO A 40 13.83 1.98 -4.58
N GLY A 41 13.72 2.03 -5.91
CA GLY A 41 14.81 1.66 -6.82
C GLY A 41 15.01 0.15 -7.02
N SER A 42 14.11 -0.69 -6.50
CA SER A 42 14.13 -2.12 -6.79
C SER A 42 13.71 -2.38 -8.23
N THR A 43 14.48 -3.19 -8.95
CA THR A 43 14.12 -3.68 -10.30
C THR A 43 13.32 -4.97 -10.23
N ASP A 44 13.17 -5.55 -9.04
CA ASP A 44 12.39 -6.76 -8.86
C ASP A 44 10.90 -6.45 -9.03
N PRO A 45 10.20 -7.14 -9.94
CA PRO A 45 8.78 -6.87 -10.21
C PRO A 45 7.92 -7.19 -8.98
N THR A 46 8.29 -8.15 -8.15
CA THR A 46 7.51 -8.47 -6.95
C THR A 46 7.70 -7.40 -5.89
N LEU A 47 8.94 -7.01 -5.59
CA LEU A 47 9.25 -6.01 -4.56
C LEU A 47 8.73 -4.61 -4.92
N SER A 48 8.67 -4.28 -6.21
CA SER A 48 8.11 -3.02 -6.70
C SER A 48 6.61 -2.86 -6.44
N THR A 49 5.91 -3.94 -6.08
CA THR A 49 4.49 -3.89 -5.68
C THR A 49 4.24 -3.50 -4.23
N TYR A 50 5.29 -3.43 -3.41
CA TYR A 50 5.15 -3.16 -2.00
C TYR A 50 5.28 -1.68 -1.72
N PHE A 51 4.30 -1.16 -0.98
CA PHE A 51 4.21 0.20 -0.53
C PHE A 51 3.95 0.24 0.96
N HIS A 52 4.36 1.33 1.61
CA HIS A 52 4.02 1.62 2.99
C HIS A 52 3.27 2.94 3.12
N VAL A 53 2.52 3.04 4.22
CA VAL A 53 1.85 4.26 4.66
C VAL A 53 2.08 4.42 6.16
N TRP A 54 2.44 5.64 6.56
CA TRP A 54 2.57 5.99 7.97
C TRP A 54 1.25 6.56 8.51
N ALA A 55 0.60 5.80 9.40
CA ALA A 55 -0.58 6.24 10.13
C ALA A 55 -0.18 6.75 11.52
N ALA A 56 -0.80 7.84 11.99
CA ALA A 56 -0.50 8.43 13.30
C ALA A 56 -0.92 7.51 14.47
N ASP A 57 -2.02 6.79 14.29
CA ASP A 57 -2.68 6.00 15.33
C ASP A 57 -3.25 4.68 14.77
N PRO A 58 -3.59 3.71 15.65
CA PRO A 58 -4.11 2.41 15.24
C PRO A 58 -5.43 2.52 14.46
N GLU A 59 -6.30 3.46 14.84
CA GLU A 59 -7.60 3.64 14.18
C GLU A 59 -7.41 4.08 12.73
N THR A 60 -6.52 5.04 12.49
CA THR A 60 -6.15 5.49 11.14
C THR A 60 -5.53 4.35 10.35
N ALA A 61 -4.64 3.55 10.94
CA ALA A 61 -4.03 2.41 10.28
C ALA A 61 -5.07 1.37 9.84
N HIS A 62 -6.04 1.06 10.71
CA HIS A 62 -7.12 0.12 10.42
C HIS A 62 -8.08 0.68 9.36
N ARG A 63 -8.38 1.99 9.41
CA ARG A 63 -9.19 2.67 8.39
C ARG A 63 -8.51 2.61 7.02
N VAL A 64 -7.20 2.83 6.95
CA VAL A 64 -6.43 2.68 5.71
C VAL A 64 -6.55 1.27 5.17
N VAL A 65 -6.24 0.26 5.98
CA VAL A 65 -6.33 -1.15 5.55
C VAL A 65 -7.74 -1.47 5.05
N SER A 66 -8.78 -1.06 5.79
CA SER A 66 -10.17 -1.31 5.38
C SER A 66 -10.55 -0.59 4.09
N ALA A 67 -10.04 0.62 3.85
CA ALA A 67 -10.36 1.41 2.67
C ALA A 67 -9.68 0.85 1.40
N VAL A 68 -8.44 0.37 1.52
CA VAL A 68 -7.69 -0.13 0.35
C VAL A 68 -7.94 -1.62 0.08
N ARG A 69 -8.33 -2.41 1.09
CA ARG A 69 -8.51 -3.86 0.95
C ARG A 69 -9.65 -4.27 0.02
N ASP A 70 -10.65 -3.41 -0.17
CA ASP A 70 -11.77 -3.66 -1.07
C ASP A 70 -11.42 -3.35 -2.54
N LEU A 71 -10.27 -2.70 -2.79
CA LEU A 71 -9.86 -2.34 -4.12
C LEU A 71 -9.39 -3.58 -4.90
N PRO A 72 -9.85 -3.78 -6.15
CA PRO A 72 -9.46 -4.95 -6.97
C PRO A 72 -7.95 -4.96 -7.27
N SER A 73 -7.33 -3.78 -7.21
CA SER A 73 -5.90 -3.53 -7.40
C SER A 73 -5.04 -3.97 -6.22
N VAL A 74 -5.63 -4.21 -5.04
CA VAL A 74 -4.90 -4.54 -3.82
C VAL A 74 -4.89 -6.04 -3.61
N ARG A 75 -3.68 -6.61 -3.57
CA ARG A 75 -3.47 -8.03 -3.27
C ARG A 75 -3.54 -8.30 -1.78
N THR A 76 -2.88 -7.45 -0.99
CA THR A 76 -2.90 -7.53 0.47
C THR A 76 -2.65 -6.16 1.09
N ALA A 77 -3.25 -5.92 2.25
CA ALA A 77 -3.01 -4.75 3.07
C ALA A 77 -3.08 -5.15 4.54
N TYR A 78 -2.08 -4.78 5.33
CA TYR A 78 -2.02 -5.12 6.75
C TYR A 78 -1.23 -4.08 7.55
N VAL A 79 -1.57 -3.95 8.83
CA VAL A 79 -0.81 -3.13 9.78
C VAL A 79 0.37 -3.95 10.28
N LYS A 80 1.59 -3.41 10.15
CA LYS A 80 2.78 -4.02 10.72
C LYS A 80 2.78 -3.80 12.24
N PRO A 81 2.86 -4.87 13.04
CA PRO A 81 2.94 -4.72 14.48
C PRO A 81 4.25 -4.00 14.87
N PRO A 82 4.26 -3.20 15.95
CA PRO A 82 5.51 -2.71 16.49
C PRO A 82 6.41 -3.91 16.81
N ALA A 83 7.69 -3.84 16.43
CA ALA A 83 8.64 -4.87 16.82
C ALA A 83 8.57 -5.04 18.34
N ALA A 84 8.31 -6.26 18.81
CA ALA A 84 8.30 -6.54 20.24
C ALA A 84 9.64 -6.07 20.84
N PRO A 85 9.65 -5.42 22.01
CA PRO A 85 10.90 -5.14 22.70
C PRO A 85 11.61 -6.47 22.97
N ALA A 86 12.89 -6.53 22.60
CA ALA A 86 13.79 -7.64 22.88
C ALA A 86 14.05 -7.80 24.37
#